data_AF-A0A920A6I5-F1
#
_entry.id   AF-A0A920A6I5-F1
#
_cell.length_a   1.000
_cell.length_b   1.000
_cell.length_c   1.000
_cell.angle_alpha   90.00
_cell.angle_beta   90.00
_cell.angle_gamma   90.00
#
_symmetry.space_group_name_H-M   'P 1'
#
loop_
_entity.id
_entity.type
_entity.pdbx_description
1 polymer ?
#
loop_
_entity_poly.entity_id
_entity_poly.type
_entity_poly.pdbx_seq_one_letter_code
_entity_poly.pdbx_strand_id
1 'polypeptide(L)' 'MLFKSLPESIPFLKFQDFYLQAEDAGQLFTEAGCISSVDQDGAPHARYVKFQIFF' A
#
# COMPACT_ATOMS: atom_id res chain seq x y z
N MET A 1 -13.67 -0.43 -2.23
CA MET A 1 -12.28 -0.92 -2.37
C MET A 1 -11.53 -0.02 -3.30
N LEU A 2 -10.51 0.66 -2.79
CA LEU A 2 -9.76 1.73 -3.44
C LEU A 2 -8.78 1.22 -4.53
N PHE A 3 -8.81 -0.06 -4.91
CA PHE A 3 -7.88 -0.66 -5.86
C PHE A 3 -8.47 -0.90 -7.27
N LYS A 4 -9.61 -0.27 -7.61
CA LYS A 4 -10.31 -0.47 -8.89
C LYS A 4 -9.48 -0.09 -10.12
N SER A 5 -8.38 0.62 -9.92
CA SER A 5 -7.42 1.11 -10.91
C SER A 5 -6.20 0.18 -11.10
N LEU A 6 -6.06 -0.87 -10.27
CA LEU A 6 -4.94 -1.80 -10.39
C LEU A 6 -5.14 -2.78 -11.55
N PRO A 7 -4.07 -3.14 -12.28
CA PRO A 7 -4.15 -4.20 -13.28
C PRO A 7 -4.60 -5.53 -12.68
N GLU A 8 -5.40 -6.31 -13.41
CA GLU A 8 -5.84 -7.65 -12.99
C GLU A 8 -4.74 -8.73 -13.12
N SER A 9 -3.48 -8.36 -12.89
CA SER A 9 -2.39 -9.33 -12.84
C SER A 9 -2.22 -9.89 -11.43
N ILE A 10 -1.71 -11.13 -11.36
CA ILE A 10 -1.60 -11.91 -10.11
C ILE A 10 -1.00 -11.12 -8.93
N PRO A 11 0.06 -10.30 -9.09
CA PRO A 11 0.62 -9.54 -7.97
C PRO A 11 -0.36 -8.55 -7.33
N PHE A 12 -1.14 -7.83 -8.15
CA PHE A 12 -2.09 -6.82 -7.65
C PHE A 12 -3.32 -7.47 -7.02
N LEU A 13 -3.78 -8.60 -7.55
CA LEU A 13 -4.86 -9.38 -6.95
C LEU A 13 -4.47 -9.89 -5.56
N LYS A 14 -3.26 -10.46 -5.42
CA LYS A 14 -2.74 -10.88 -4.11
C LYS A 14 -2.60 -9.72 -3.12
N PHE A 15 -2.16 -8.55 -3.61
CA PHE A 15 -2.06 -7.34 -2.80
C PHE A 15 -3.44 -6.89 -2.31
N GLN A 16 -4.43 -6.85 -3.20
CA GLN A 16 -5.81 -6.54 -2.85
C GLN A 16 -6.39 -7.53 -1.84
N ASP A 17 -6.23 -8.84 -2.07
CA ASP A 17 -6.75 -9.89 -1.18
C ASP A 17 -6.18 -9.78 0.23
N PHE A 18 -4.88 -9.50 0.35
CA PHE A 18 -4.22 -9.29 1.64
C PHE A 18 -4.88 -8.16 2.44
N TYR A 19 -5.20 -7.04 1.79
CA TYR A 19 -5.84 -5.91 2.45
C TYR A 19 -7.26 -6.22 2.90
N LEU A 20 -8.05 -6.88 2.06
CA LEU A 20 -9.42 -7.25 2.39
C LEU A 20 -9.47 -8.19 3.59
N GLN A 21 -8.59 -9.18 3.64
CA GLN A 21 -8.50 -10.08 4.78
C GLN A 21 -8.13 -9.35 6.08
N ALA A 22 -7.26 -8.35 5.99
CA ALA A 22 -6.84 -7.59 7.16
C ALA A 22 -7.90 -6.56 7.62
N GLU A 23 -8.68 -5.99 6.69
CA GLU A 23 -9.89 -5.21 6.99
C GLU A 23 -10.97 -6.08 7.67
N ASP A 24 -11.26 -7.26 7.13
CA ASP A 24 -12.22 -8.22 7.71
C ASP A 24 -11.81 -8.65 9.13
N ALA A 25 -10.50 -8.69 9.41
CA ALA A 25 -9.95 -8.97 10.73
C ALA A 25 -9.95 -7.76 11.69
N GLY A 26 -10.48 -6.60 11.27
CA GLY A 26 -10.58 -5.39 12.09
C GLY A 26 -9.24 -4.65 12.29
N GLN A 27 -8.25 -4.85 11.42
CA GLN A 27 -6.96 -4.17 11.54
C GLN A 27 -7.04 -2.74 11.00
N LEU A 28 -6.84 -1.75 11.89
CA LEU A 28 -7.10 -0.32 11.63
C LEU A 28 -6.05 0.40 10.76
N PHE A 29 -4.92 -0.24 10.44
CA PHE A 29 -3.77 0.40 9.78
C PHE A 29 -3.41 -0.20 8.43
N THR A 30 -4.25 -1.08 7.90
CA THR A 30 -4.09 -1.70 6.58
C THR A 30 -3.89 -0.66 5.48
N GLU A 31 -4.55 0.48 5.55
CA GLU A 31 -4.42 1.48 4.49
C GLU A 31 -3.12 2.29 4.54
N ALA A 32 -2.24 2.09 5.54
CA ALA A 32 -1.01 2.86 5.71
C ALA A 32 0.26 2.03 5.46
N GLY A 33 1.02 2.40 4.43
CA GLY A 33 2.32 1.80 4.11
C GLY A 33 3.50 2.66 4.52
N CYS A 34 4.61 2.03 4.90
CA CYS A 34 5.89 2.72 4.97
C CYS A 34 6.49 2.78 3.56
N ILE A 35 6.67 3.99 3.03
CA ILE A 35 7.41 4.22 1.79
C ILE A 35 8.79 4.71 2.17
N SER A 36 9.81 4.06 1.60
CA SER A 36 11.18 4.53 1.60
C SER A 36 11.53 5.19 0.27
N SER A 37 12.40 6.18 0.33
CA SER A 37 12.96 6.87 -0.83
C SER A 37 14.41 7.26 -0.56
N VAL A 38 15.15 7.59 -1.60
CA VAL A 38 16.49 8.17 -1.50
C VAL A 38 16.46 9.55 -2.14
N ASP A 39 17.11 10.52 -1.50
CA ASP A 39 17.27 11.85 -2.09
C ASP A 39 18.41 11.87 -3.13
N GLN A 40 18.68 13.06 -3.66
CA GLN A 40 19.70 13.27 -4.69
C GLN A 40 21.13 12.98 -4.18
N ASP A 41 21.35 13.07 -2.88
CA ASP A 41 22.63 12.78 -2.23
C ASP A 41 22.73 11.30 -1.78
N GLY A 42 21.69 10.51 -2.04
CA GLY A 42 21.61 9.10 -1.66
C GLY A 42 21.24 8.87 -0.21
N ALA A 43 20.79 9.89 0.53
CA ALA A 43 20.35 9.71 1.91
C ALA A 43 18.96 9.05 1.95
N PRO A 44 18.75 8.06 2.84
CA PRO A 44 17.48 7.35 2.94
C PRO A 44 16.45 8.16 3.73
N HIS A 45 15.21 8.17 3.23
CA HIS A 45 14.04 8.77 3.87
C HIS A 45 12.91 7.75 3.95
N ALA A 46 12.16 7.75 5.05
CA ALA A 46 11.00 6.87 5.21
C ALA A 46 9.84 7.61 5.86
N ARG A 47 8.61 7.34 5.40
CA ARG A 47 7.40 7.87 6.03
C ARG A 47 6.23 6.92 5.85
N TYR A 48 5.29 6.98 6.79
CA TYR A 48 3.99 6.34 6.62
C TYR A 48 3.10 7.19 5.71
N VAL A 49 2.49 6.55 4.72
CA VAL A 49 1.49 7.18 3.83
C VAL A 49 0.25 6.32 3.77
N LYS A 50 -0.89 6.95 3.51
CA LYS A 50 -2.10 6.22 3.12
C LYS A 50 -2.00 5.79 1.66
N PHE A 51 -2.12 4.50 1.37
CA PHE A 51 -2.10 3.96 0.01
C PHE A 51 -3.28 4.44 -0.85
N GLN A 52 -4.37 4.90 -0.22
CA GLN A 52 -5.52 5.55 -0.87
C GLN A 52 -5.14 6.74 -1.79
N ILE A 53 -3.96 7.33 -1.59
CA ILE A 53 -3.49 8.50 -2.35
C ILE A 53 -2.67 8.07 -3.58
N PHE A 54 -2.17 6.83 -3.60
CA PHE A 54 -1.22 6.34 -4.60
C PHE A 54 -1.85 5.42 -5.66
N PHE A 55 -3.00 4.82 -5.38
CA PHE A 55 -3.72 3.89 -6.26
C PHE A 55 -5.19 4.29 -6.35
#